data_AF-A0A087W0T7-F1
#
_entry.id   AF-A0A087W0T7-F1
#
_cell.length_a   1.000
_cell.length_b   1.000
_cell.length_c   1.000
_cell.angle_alpha   90.00
_cell.angle_beta   90.00
_cell.angle_gamma   90.00
#
_symmetry.space_group_name_H-M   'P 1'
#
loop_
_entity.id
_entity.type
_entity.pdbx_description
1 polymer ?
#
loop_
_entity_poly.entity_id
_entity_poly.type
_entity_poly.pdbx_seq_one_letter_code
_entity_poly.pdbx_strand_id
1 'polypeptide(L)'
;MAGSKLLQTSLHLYAYLLRKVRLLPAEVQPYYRNYIRQNFRQHADEDDPENIRIMTSTAISDMDWLLAKVTTFFLHGLTPQLPVLKMATEVELRRRRRRSNDRSCVI
;
A
#
# COMPACT_ATOMS: atom_id res chain seq x y z
N MET A 1 -20.04 -10.27 10.76
CA MET A 1 -18.74 -9.88 10.15
C MET A 1 -18.99 -9.20 8.82
N ALA A 2 -19.05 -7.85 8.77
CA ALA A 2 -19.52 -7.08 7.62
C ALA A 2 -18.46 -6.09 7.08
N GLY A 3 -17.17 -6.43 7.18
CA GLY A 3 -16.06 -5.57 6.73
C GLY A 3 -15.54 -5.88 5.33
N SER A 4 -15.71 -7.12 4.85
CA SER A 4 -15.04 -7.62 3.63
C SER A 4 -15.73 -7.20 2.33
N LYS A 5 -17.02 -6.87 2.36
CA LYS A 5 -17.78 -6.47 1.16
C LYS A 5 -17.60 -4.98 0.81
N LEU A 6 -17.24 -4.15 1.80
CA LEU A 6 -17.13 -2.70 1.62
C LEU A 6 -15.95 -2.30 0.73
N LEU A 7 -14.85 -3.06 0.70
CA LEU A 7 -13.68 -2.75 -0.13
C LEU A 7 -13.76 -3.32 -1.55
N GLN A 8 -14.95 -3.77 -2.00
CA GLN A 8 -15.11 -4.35 -3.35
C GLN A 8 -15.13 -3.30 -4.46
N THR A 9 -15.24 -2.01 -4.15
CA THR A 9 -15.14 -0.95 -5.16
C THR A 9 -13.94 -0.05 -4.92
N SER A 10 -13.32 0.39 -6.01
CA SER A 10 -12.12 1.24 -6.03
C SER A 10 -12.28 2.51 -5.18
N LEU A 11 -13.48 3.09 -5.16
CA LEU A 11 -13.79 4.26 -4.32
C LEU A 11 -13.68 3.99 -2.82
N HIS A 12 -14.15 2.82 -2.35
CA HIS A 12 -14.03 2.46 -0.94
C HIS A 12 -12.59 2.20 -0.54
N LEU A 13 -11.80 1.55 -1.41
CA LEU A 13 -10.36 1.39 -1.21
C LEU A 13 -9.68 2.76 -1.12
N TYR A 14 -9.97 3.67 -2.04
CA TYR A 14 -9.43 5.03 -2.03
C TYR A 14 -9.72 5.74 -0.71
N ALA A 15 -10.99 5.74 -0.27
CA ALA A 15 -11.39 6.33 0.99
C ALA A 15 -10.72 5.67 2.20
N TYR A 16 -10.60 4.34 2.20
CA TYR A 16 -9.90 3.58 3.25
C TYR A 16 -8.44 3.99 3.36
N LEU A 17 -7.71 4.03 2.24
CA LEU A 17 -6.29 4.41 2.22
C LEU A 17 -6.10 5.84 2.70
N LEU A 18 -6.96 6.78 2.29
CA LEU A 18 -6.90 8.16 2.78
C LEU A 18 -7.18 8.28 4.29
N ARG A 19 -8.06 7.45 4.86
CA ARG A 19 -8.26 7.39 6.31
C ARG A 19 -7.02 6.86 7.02
N LYS A 20 -6.37 5.83 6.47
CA LYS A 20 -5.11 5.28 7.02
C LYS A 20 -3.95 6.27 6.95
N VAL A 21 -3.84 7.07 5.88
CA VAL A 21 -2.82 8.12 5.79
C VAL A 21 -2.93 9.15 6.92
N ARG A 22 -4.14 9.43 7.43
CA ARG A 22 -4.32 10.33 8.59
C ARG A 22 -3.72 9.80 9.89
N LEU A 23 -3.43 8.50 9.97
CA LEU A 23 -2.76 7.88 11.12
C LEU A 23 -1.24 8.04 11.07
N LEU A 24 -0.69 8.42 9.91
CA LEU A 24 0.74 8.68 9.76
C LEU A 24 1.10 10.06 10.37
N PRO A 25 2.36 10.28 10.75
CA PRO A 25 2.85 11.62 11.13
C PRO A 25 2.57 12.66 10.05
N ALA A 26 2.21 13.89 10.46
CA ALA A 26 1.72 14.94 9.57
C ALA A 26 2.67 15.27 8.40
N GLU A 27 3.97 15.19 8.64
CA GLU A 27 5.05 15.49 7.69
C GLU A 27 5.01 14.58 6.44
N VAL A 28 4.64 13.31 6.60
CA VAL A 28 4.65 12.33 5.49
C VAL A 28 3.30 12.19 4.78
N GLN A 29 2.22 12.72 5.37
CA GLN A 29 0.87 12.57 4.81
C GLN A 29 0.70 13.12 3.39
N PRO A 30 1.23 14.33 3.04
CA PRO A 30 1.05 14.88 1.69
C PRO A 30 1.66 14.00 0.60
N TYR A 31 2.82 13.40 0.89
CA TYR A 31 3.49 12.48 -0.02
C TYR A 31 2.63 11.26 -0.32
N TYR A 32 2.16 10.56 0.72
CA TYR A 32 1.35 9.35 0.54
C TYR A 32 -0.02 9.65 -0.07
N ARG A 33 -0.64 10.80 0.26
CA ARG A 33 -1.89 11.24 -0.39
C ARG A 33 -1.69 11.44 -1.90
N ASN A 34 -0.60 12.08 -2.31
CA ASN A 34 -0.29 12.29 -3.72
C ASN A 34 0.05 10.98 -4.43
N TYR A 35 0.79 10.08 -3.76
CA TYR A 35 1.10 8.76 -4.28
C TYR A 35 -0.17 7.93 -4.55
N ILE A 36 -1.11 7.90 -3.59
CA ILE A 36 -2.39 7.21 -3.76
C ILE A 36 -3.18 7.81 -4.93
N ARG A 37 -3.28 9.14 -5.02
CA ARG A 37 -3.96 9.80 -6.17
C ARG A 37 -3.34 9.41 -7.51
N GLN A 38 -2.01 9.37 -7.59
CA GLN A 38 -1.32 9.00 -8.83
C GLN A 38 -1.56 7.54 -9.20
N ASN A 39 -1.48 6.62 -8.23
CA ASN A 39 -1.76 5.20 -8.46
C ASN A 39 -3.17 4.98 -9.02
N PHE A 40 -4.18 5.60 -8.42
CA PHE A 40 -5.56 5.47 -8.89
C PHE A 40 -5.79 6.04 -10.28
N ARG A 41 -5.08 7.10 -10.65
CA ARG A 41 -5.14 7.67 -12.00
C ARG A 41 -4.48 6.76 -13.03
N GLN A 42 -3.35 6.14 -12.68
CA GLN A 42 -2.62 5.24 -13.57
C GLN A 42 -3.41 3.98 -13.93
N HIS A 43 -4.31 3.56 -13.03
CA HIS A 43 -5.15 2.37 -13.21
C HIS A 43 -6.64 2.72 -13.33
N ALA A 44 -6.95 3.93 -13.82
CA ALA A 44 -8.34 4.37 -13.96
C ALA A 44 -9.12 3.55 -15.01
N ASP A 45 -8.42 3.03 -16.03
CA ASP A 45 -8.99 2.27 -17.14
C ASP A 45 -8.89 0.74 -16.92
N GLU A 46 -8.53 0.29 -15.71
CA GLU A 46 -8.49 -1.15 -15.37
C GLU A 46 -9.90 -1.65 -15.03
N ASP A 47 -10.46 -2.47 -15.90
CA ASP A 47 -11.80 -3.05 -15.76
C ASP A 47 -11.79 -4.55 -15.41
N ASP A 48 -10.62 -5.22 -15.45
CA ASP A 48 -10.56 -6.64 -15.12
C ASP A 48 -10.77 -6.87 -13.62
N PRO A 49 -11.86 -7.58 -13.22
CA PRO A 49 -12.19 -7.77 -11.82
C PRO A 49 -11.09 -8.51 -11.04
N GLU A 50 -10.31 -9.39 -11.67
CA GLU A 50 -9.26 -10.12 -10.96
C GLU A 50 -8.05 -9.22 -10.67
N ASN A 51 -7.59 -8.44 -11.66
CA ASN A 51 -6.56 -7.42 -11.45
C ASN A 51 -6.97 -6.41 -10.36
N ILE A 52 -8.21 -5.92 -10.40
CA ILE A 52 -8.74 -4.99 -9.38
C ILE A 52 -8.66 -5.62 -7.98
N ARG A 53 -9.00 -6.91 -7.83
CA ARG A 53 -8.92 -7.63 -6.55
C ARG A 53 -7.48 -7.79 -6.07
N ILE A 54 -6.56 -8.14 -6.96
CA ILE A 54 -5.13 -8.28 -6.66
C ILE A 54 -4.54 -6.94 -6.23
N MET A 55 -4.81 -5.86 -6.97
CA MET A 55 -4.36 -4.52 -6.64
C MET A 55 -4.94 -4.04 -5.31
N THR A 56 -6.22 -4.31 -5.07
CA THR A 56 -6.90 -3.95 -3.82
C THR A 56 -6.26 -4.63 -2.62
N SER A 57 -6.08 -5.96 -2.68
CA SER A 57 -5.45 -6.72 -1.58
C SER A 57 -3.99 -6.31 -1.35
N THR A 58 -3.26 -6.02 -2.43
CA THR A 58 -1.88 -5.53 -2.37
C THR A 58 -1.81 -4.16 -1.70
N ALA A 59 -2.65 -3.20 -2.11
CA ALA A 59 -2.68 -1.86 -1.54
C ALA A 59 -3.01 -1.86 -0.03
N ILE A 60 -3.92 -2.74 0.41
CA ILE A 60 -4.24 -2.91 1.83
C ILE A 60 -3.01 -3.43 2.58
N SER A 61 -2.39 -4.51 2.09
CA SER A 61 -1.20 -5.10 2.70
C SER A 61 -0.03 -4.11 2.78
N ASP A 62 0.15 -3.28 1.75
CA ASP A 62 1.21 -2.28 1.70
C ASP A 62 0.96 -1.16 2.72
N MET A 63 -0.29 -0.71 2.87
CA MET A 63 -0.68 0.30 3.85
C MET A 63 -0.50 -0.20 5.29
N ASP A 64 -0.90 -1.43 5.59
CA ASP A 64 -0.74 -2.01 6.93
C ASP A 64 0.74 -2.17 7.29
N TRP A 65 1.57 -2.60 6.34
CA TRP A 65 3.03 -2.63 6.53
C TRP A 65 3.62 -1.24 6.74
N LEU A 66 3.18 -0.26 5.94
CA LEU A 66 3.65 1.12 6.05
C LEU A 66 3.36 1.69 7.44
N LEU A 67 2.14 1.50 7.95
CA LEU A 67 1.76 1.96 9.28
C LEU A 67 2.61 1.30 10.36
N ALA A 68 2.80 -0.02 10.30
CA ALA A 68 3.67 -0.72 11.24
C ALA A 68 5.10 -0.15 11.21
N LYS A 69 5.64 0.10 10.01
CA LYS A 69 7.01 0.57 9.83
C LYS A 69 7.20 2.02 10.30
N VAL A 70 6.35 2.94 9.84
CA VAL A 70 6.44 4.38 10.16
C VAL A 70 6.16 4.62 11.63
N THR A 71 5.16 3.94 12.20
CA THR A 71 4.86 4.04 13.64
C THR A 71 6.04 3.55 14.46
N THR A 72 6.64 2.41 14.10
CA THR A 72 7.85 1.90 14.77
C THR A 72 9.00 2.90 14.71
N PHE A 73 9.33 3.45 13.54
CA PHE A 73 10.42 4.42 13.44
C PHE A 73 10.17 5.68 14.27
N PHE A 74 8.93 6.19 14.25
CA PHE A 74 8.55 7.37 15.01
C PHE A 74 8.62 7.13 16.52
N LEU A 75 8.14 5.97 17.01
CA LEU A 75 8.20 5.60 18.43
C LEU A 75 9.63 5.41 18.94
N HIS A 76 10.53 4.89 18.10
CA HIS A 76 11.93 4.67 18.48
C HIS A 76 12.82 5.92 18.32
N GLY A 77 12.24 7.09 18.01
CA GLY A 77 13.00 8.33 17.80
C GLY A 77 13.96 8.26 16.60
N LEU A 78 13.83 7.23 15.77
CA LEU A 78 14.56 7.12 14.52
C LEU A 78 13.83 8.00 13.52
N THR A 79 14.28 9.25 13.39
CA THR A 79 13.82 10.12 12.32
C THR A 79 14.00 9.34 11.02
N PRO A 80 12.93 9.01 10.28
CA PRO A 80 13.10 8.39 8.99
C PRO A 80 13.80 9.44 8.12
N GLN A 81 15.11 9.30 7.93
CA GLN A 81 15.80 10.00 6.86
C GLN A 81 15.13 9.52 5.59
N LEU A 82 14.13 10.27 5.10
CA LEU A 82 13.32 9.88 3.96
C LEU A 82 14.25 9.53 2.80
N PRO A 83 14.35 8.26 2.39
CA PRO A 83 14.87 7.94 1.08
C PRO A 83 13.62 7.68 0.27
N VAL A 84 13.08 8.76 -0.32
CA VAL A 84 12.00 8.71 -1.32
C VAL A 84 12.32 7.68 -2.42
N LEU A 85 13.58 7.27 -2.56
CA LEU A 85 14.08 6.27 -3.50
C LEU A 85 14.20 4.82 -2.99
N LYS A 86 14.19 4.53 -1.68
CA LYS A 86 14.36 3.14 -1.17
C LYS A 86 13.04 2.40 -0.91
N MET A 87 11.92 3.10 -0.79
CA MET A 87 10.60 2.44 -0.63
C MET A 87 10.10 1.81 -1.92
N ALA A 88 10.30 2.47 -3.08
CA ALA A 88 9.99 1.88 -4.38
C ALA A 88 10.79 0.58 -4.62
N THR A 89 12.05 0.56 -4.18
CA THR A 89 12.89 -0.66 -4.26
C THR A 89 12.55 -1.68 -3.19
N GLU A 90 12.15 -1.33 -1.97
CA GLU A 90 11.71 -2.33 -0.96
C GLU A 90 10.34 -2.95 -1.28
N VAL A 91 9.40 -2.16 -1.80
CA VAL A 91 8.10 -2.66 -2.28
C VAL A 91 8.33 -3.54 -3.51
N GLU A 92 9.20 -3.14 -4.45
CA GLU A 92 9.57 -3.97 -5.60
C GLU A 92 10.40 -5.21 -5.19
N LEU A 93 11.28 -5.11 -4.20
CA LEU A 93 12.02 -6.24 -3.61
C LEU A 93 11.07 -7.19 -2.87
N ARG A 94 10.00 -6.68 -2.23
CA ARG A 94 8.92 -7.50 -1.66
C ARG A 94 8.05 -8.14 -2.74
N ARG A 95 7.75 -7.44 -3.84
CA ARG A 95 7.12 -8.02 -5.03
C ARG A 95 7.98 -9.14 -5.62
N ARG A 96 9.32 -8.96 -5.66
CA ARG A 96 10.28 -10.01 -6.03
C ARG A 96 10.35 -11.16 -5.03
N ARG A 97 10.32 -10.90 -3.72
CA ARG A 97 10.30 -11.95 -2.67
C ARG A 97 8.99 -12.75 -2.66
N ARG A 98 7.84 -12.10 -2.88
CA ARG A 98 6.54 -12.79 -3.05
C ARG A 98 6.52 -13.64 -4.32
N ARG A 99 6.98 -13.13 -5.46
CA ARG A 99 7.17 -13.94 -6.69
C ARG A 99 8.15 -15.11 -6.51
N SER A 100 9.14 -14.96 -5.63
CA SER A 100 10.09 -16.05 -5.30
C SER A 100 9.45 -17.13 -4.43
N ASN A 101 8.54 -16.78 -3.52
CA ASN A 101 7.83 -17.76 -2.69
C ASN A 101 6.70 -18.48 -3.42
N ASP A 102 6.15 -17.91 -4.49
CA ASP A 102 5.15 -18.56 -5.36
C ASP A 102 5.76 -19.58 -6.33
N ARG A 103 7.09 -19.54 -6.56
CA ARG A 103 7.80 -20.51 -7.41
C ARG A 103 8.21 -21.80 -6.67
N SER A 104 7.89 -21.93 -5.38
CA SER A 104 8.05 -23.19 -4.64
C SER A 104 6.84 -24.13 -4.74
N CYS A 105 5.87 -23.82 -5.61
CA CYS A 105 4.77 -24.72 -5.99
C CYS A 105 4.84 -25.08 -7.48
N VAL A 106 6.00 -25.48 -7.99
CA VAL A 106 6.09 -26.30 -9.21
C VAL A 106 7.22 -27.31 -9.02
N ILE A 107 6.83 -28.59 -9.14
CA ILE A 107 7.55 -29.87 -9.03
C ILE A 107 7.74 -30.39 -7.60
#